data_AF-A0A7K4CYD3-F1
#
_entry.id   AF-A0A7K4CYD3-F1
#
_cell.length_a   1.000
_cell.length_b   1.000
_cell.length_c   1.000
_cell.angle_alpha   90.00
_cell.angle_beta   90.00
_cell.angle_gamma   90.00
#
_symmetry.space_group_name_H-M   'P 1'
#
loop_
_entity.id
_entity.type
_entity.pdbx_description
1 polymer ?
#
loop_
_entity_poly.entity_id
_entity_poly.type
_entity_poly.pdbx_seq_one_letter_code
_entity_poly.pdbx_strand_id
1 'polypeptide(L)'
;AAGGWTIDLHPPRGFLDDEPPCSQTRLRDLYTIPFRSIYSRNVSNLLIASRCLSVTHVAHGSTRLQATLATVGQAAGIAAAWCAREEITPRSLGKERFSAYQQELCKRDGFLLDFQNDDPVDLAWAATVSASSSHPLHFGDAGAWIPLLFPVAQQFPAVPGGNGGEILSIDILVRNASGSNAHLEGGVREASRLGDFSRPDDIASMKGTCPAGMTTWVSFIIDPPIPVEPPADLSRPQLLWFYINPPPGDVLDVSIGKDIDHYPGFRGGFFDEDASEWRVARTHDKSPFFTTAVKSRGVFCFSIPGFIAFPAGNAINGYRRPGTHGSNLWMSDPAQGFPQWLELDLGEVHAITEIHLALDNGLDKAYPHAYIGDYQPWPSYGRPPRCPRDFDVMVIEGGKEKQVAAIRGNYQRNVVVKVGNISASKVKIVFHAGNGAKEIGVYEVRVY
;
A
#
# COMPACT_ATOMS: atom_id res chain seq x y z
N ALA A 1 12.62 0.58 12.75
CA ALA A 1 12.51 -0.73 12.07
C ALA A 1 11.09 -1.26 12.25
N ALA A 2 10.62 -2.11 11.33
CA ALA A 2 9.27 -2.66 11.35
C ALA A 2 9.29 -4.18 11.18
N GLY A 3 8.30 -4.85 11.77
CA GLY A 3 8.08 -6.29 11.67
C GLY A 3 6.64 -6.60 11.30
N GLY A 4 6.41 -7.82 10.80
CA GLY A 4 5.10 -8.26 10.34
C GLY A 4 4.97 -9.77 10.21
N TRP A 5 5.96 -10.53 10.69
CA TRP A 5 5.89 -11.99 10.72
C TRP A 5 4.94 -12.45 11.81
N THR A 6 4.41 -13.66 11.70
CA THR A 6 3.67 -14.30 12.78
C THR A 6 4.55 -14.47 14.02
N ILE A 7 3.95 -14.67 15.18
CA ILE A 7 4.70 -15.15 16.35
C ILE A 7 4.89 -16.65 16.16
N ASP A 8 6.11 -17.06 15.80
CA ASP A 8 6.50 -18.44 15.52
C ASP A 8 7.32 -19.03 16.68
N LEU A 9 6.64 -19.81 17.53
CA LEU A 9 7.21 -20.43 18.73
C LEU A 9 7.41 -21.92 18.51
N HIS A 10 8.59 -22.42 18.90
CA HIS A 10 8.92 -23.84 18.81
C HIS A 10 8.86 -24.50 20.20
N PRO A 11 8.44 -25.78 20.28
CA PRO A 11 8.51 -26.53 21.52
C PRO A 11 9.95 -26.55 22.08
N PRO A 12 10.15 -26.44 23.40
CA PRO A 12 11.49 -26.38 24.00
C PRO A 12 12.36 -27.62 23.72
N ARG A 13 11.74 -28.79 23.53
CA ARG A 13 12.43 -30.05 23.20
C ARG A 13 12.68 -30.23 21.69
N GLY A 14 12.21 -29.29 20.86
CA GLY A 14 12.37 -29.35 19.41
C GLY A 14 11.77 -30.62 18.82
N PHE A 15 12.56 -31.36 18.02
CA PHE A 15 12.14 -32.61 17.39
C PHE A 15 11.88 -33.77 18.37
N LEU A 16 12.21 -33.60 19.66
CA LEU A 16 11.98 -34.59 20.72
C LEU A 16 10.70 -34.28 21.51
N ASP A 17 9.89 -33.34 21.02
CA ASP A 17 8.58 -33.02 21.55
C ASP A 17 7.50 -33.73 20.71
N ASP A 18 6.43 -34.17 21.37
CA ASP A 18 5.26 -34.78 20.70
C ASP A 18 4.27 -33.70 20.22
N GLU A 19 4.47 -32.44 20.64
CA GLU A 19 3.71 -31.28 20.15
C GLU A 19 4.02 -30.94 18.68
N PRO A 20 3.12 -30.21 17.98
CA PRO A 20 3.40 -29.67 16.67
C PRO A 20 4.74 -28.89 16.63
N PRO A 21 5.50 -28.93 15.52
CA PRO A 21 6.85 -28.38 15.45
C PRO A 21 6.91 -26.86 15.66
N CYS A 22 5.78 -26.17 15.52
CA CYS A 22 5.63 -24.76 15.87
C CYS A 22 4.18 -24.43 16.20
N SER A 23 4.00 -23.41 17.05
CA SER A 23 2.76 -22.66 17.20
C SER A 23 2.93 -21.31 16.51
N GLN A 24 2.08 -21.02 15.53
CA GLN A 24 2.09 -19.77 14.77
C GLN A 24 0.89 -18.91 15.10
N THR A 25 1.10 -17.86 15.89
CA THR A 25 0.07 -16.87 16.19
C THR A 25 0.18 -15.71 15.22
N ARG A 26 -0.86 -15.52 14.40
CA ARG A 26 -0.89 -14.44 13.41
C ARG A 26 -1.10 -13.10 14.10
N LEU A 27 -0.32 -12.11 13.69
CA LEU A 27 -0.56 -10.74 14.07
C LEU A 27 -1.59 -10.12 13.13
N ARG A 28 -2.46 -9.28 13.70
CA ARG A 28 -3.45 -8.53 12.94
C ARG A 28 -2.74 -7.56 11.98
N ASP A 29 -1.72 -6.88 12.50
CA ASP A 29 -1.04 -5.74 11.88
C ASP A 29 0.48 -5.87 11.89
N LEU A 30 1.11 -5.00 11.09
CA LEU A 30 2.53 -4.71 11.21
C LEU A 30 2.80 -4.01 12.56
N TYR A 31 4.03 -4.10 13.03
CA TYR A 31 4.45 -3.47 14.27
C TYR A 31 5.83 -2.83 14.13
N THR A 32 6.15 -1.87 14.99
CA THR A 32 7.47 -1.25 15.03
C THR A 32 8.36 -1.92 16.07
N ILE A 33 9.66 -1.98 15.79
CA ILE A 33 10.68 -2.41 16.75
C ILE A 33 11.27 -1.16 17.41
N PRO A 34 11.11 -0.99 18.73
CA PRO A 34 11.62 0.19 19.43
C PRO A 34 13.13 0.32 19.28
N PHE A 35 13.63 1.54 19.07
CA PHE A 35 15.07 1.78 18.94
C PHE A 35 15.86 1.39 20.20
N ARG A 36 15.24 1.51 21.38
CA ARG A 36 15.82 1.03 22.65
C ARG A 36 16.07 -0.47 22.70
N SER A 37 15.47 -1.27 21.82
CA SER A 37 15.73 -2.70 21.71
C SER A 37 17.04 -3.02 21.01
N ILE A 38 17.66 -2.04 20.34
CA ILE A 38 18.81 -2.27 19.45
C ILE A 38 20.11 -1.62 19.95
N TYR A 39 20.16 -1.11 21.19
CA TYR A 39 21.40 -0.67 21.83
C TYR A 39 21.57 -1.28 23.22
N SER A 40 22.83 -1.43 23.66
CA SER A 40 23.14 -2.06 24.94
C SER A 40 22.79 -1.16 26.14
N ARG A 41 22.27 -1.78 27.21
CA ARG A 41 22.10 -1.10 28.49
C ARG A 41 23.46 -0.82 29.16
N ASN A 42 24.44 -1.69 28.98
CA ASN A 42 25.67 -1.73 29.77
C ASN A 42 26.89 -1.14 29.03
N VAL A 43 26.91 -1.26 27.70
CA VAL A 43 28.00 -0.75 26.86
C VAL A 43 27.48 0.47 26.11
N SER A 44 28.03 1.65 26.40
CA SER A 44 27.51 2.93 25.91
C SER A 44 27.59 3.09 24.38
N ASN A 45 28.54 2.45 23.72
CA ASN A 45 28.78 2.55 22.27
C ASN A 45 28.56 1.20 21.55
N LEU A 46 27.50 0.47 21.91
CA LEU A 46 27.17 -0.82 21.30
C LEU A 46 25.74 -0.84 20.76
N LEU A 47 25.62 -0.98 19.43
CA LEU A 47 24.38 -1.27 18.70
C LEU A 47 24.29 -2.77 18.40
N ILE A 48 23.09 -3.32 18.41
CA ILE A 48 22.80 -4.73 18.20
C ILE A 48 21.83 -4.85 17.02
N ALA A 49 22.34 -5.36 15.90
CA ALA A 49 21.62 -5.48 14.64
C ALA A 49 21.36 -6.94 14.23
N SER A 50 21.02 -7.80 15.21
CA SER A 50 20.90 -9.25 14.99
C SER A 50 19.81 -9.84 15.87
N ARG A 51 19.65 -11.17 15.84
CA ARG A 51 18.77 -11.94 16.74
C ARG A 51 19.06 -11.72 18.24
N CYS A 52 20.16 -11.05 18.60
CA CYS A 52 20.48 -10.70 19.98
C CYS A 52 19.82 -9.39 20.46
N LEU A 53 18.97 -8.76 19.64
CA LEU A 53 18.25 -7.54 20.04
C LEU A 53 17.36 -7.80 21.27
N SER A 54 17.15 -6.77 22.09
CA SER A 54 16.48 -6.90 23.39
C SER A 54 14.97 -7.04 23.24
N VAL A 55 14.48 -8.29 23.25
CA VAL A 55 13.07 -8.68 23.20
C VAL A 55 12.78 -9.86 24.14
N THR A 56 11.52 -10.06 24.50
CA THR A 56 11.07 -11.27 25.19
C THR A 56 11.13 -12.48 24.26
N HIS A 57 11.12 -13.70 24.81
CA HIS A 57 11.00 -14.94 24.05
C HIS A 57 9.86 -14.90 23.01
N VAL A 58 8.68 -14.40 23.42
CA VAL A 58 7.50 -14.31 22.55
C VAL A 58 7.72 -13.33 21.40
N ALA A 59 8.25 -12.13 21.67
CA ALA A 59 8.53 -11.15 20.62
C ALA A 59 9.69 -11.57 19.70
N HIS A 60 10.64 -12.37 20.21
CA HIS A 60 11.69 -12.98 19.41
C HIS A 60 11.13 -13.92 18.34
N GLY A 61 10.05 -14.63 18.65
CA GLY A 61 9.32 -15.49 17.71
C GLY A 61 8.87 -14.80 16.41
N SER A 62 8.75 -13.47 16.41
CA SER A 62 8.42 -12.69 15.20
C SER A 62 9.60 -11.84 14.70
N THR A 63 10.38 -11.22 15.59
CA THR A 63 11.44 -10.26 15.20
C THR A 63 12.71 -10.90 14.61
N ARG A 64 12.92 -12.20 14.82
CA ARG A 64 14.16 -12.92 14.45
C ARG A 64 14.35 -13.24 12.96
N LEU A 65 13.36 -12.92 12.13
CA LEU A 65 13.31 -13.23 10.71
C LEU A 65 14.20 -12.30 9.90
N GLN A 66 14.85 -12.84 8.86
CA GLN A 66 15.94 -12.17 8.13
C GLN A 66 15.50 -10.85 7.50
N ALA A 67 14.30 -10.78 6.93
CA ALA A 67 13.75 -9.54 6.37
C ALA A 67 13.54 -8.47 7.46
N THR A 68 13.01 -8.86 8.63
CA THR A 68 12.88 -7.97 9.78
C THR A 68 14.24 -7.50 10.28
N LEU A 69 15.20 -8.41 10.42
CA LEU A 69 16.57 -8.09 10.83
C LEU A 69 17.30 -7.19 9.82
N ALA A 70 17.01 -7.28 8.53
CA ALA A 70 17.55 -6.35 7.53
C ALA A 70 17.11 -4.90 7.82
N THR A 71 15.84 -4.68 8.18
CA THR A 71 15.36 -3.34 8.57
C THR A 71 15.97 -2.85 9.89
N VAL A 72 16.27 -3.77 10.82
CA VAL A 72 17.00 -3.48 12.06
C VAL A 72 18.46 -3.10 11.75
N GLY A 73 19.09 -3.80 10.80
CA GLY A 73 20.43 -3.50 10.31
C GLY A 73 20.55 -2.11 9.70
N GLN A 74 19.61 -1.72 8.84
CA GLN A 74 19.56 -0.37 8.27
C GLN A 74 19.43 0.69 9.36
N ALA A 75 18.52 0.50 10.31
CA ALA A 75 18.35 1.39 11.45
C ALA A 75 19.64 1.53 12.28
N ALA A 76 20.27 0.40 12.65
CA ALA A 76 21.52 0.42 13.39
C ALA A 76 22.66 1.09 12.62
N GLY A 77 22.78 0.86 11.31
CA GLY A 77 23.82 1.48 10.48
C GLY A 77 23.69 3.00 10.39
N ILE A 78 22.47 3.51 10.16
CA ILE A 78 22.20 4.95 10.13
C ILE A 78 22.44 5.56 11.52
N ALA A 79 21.99 4.89 12.58
CA ALA A 79 22.25 5.34 13.95
C ALA A 79 23.75 5.41 14.26
N ALA A 80 24.54 4.41 13.87
CA ALA A 80 25.99 4.40 14.07
C ALA A 80 26.67 5.58 13.36
N ALA A 81 26.31 5.82 12.09
CA ALA A 81 26.83 6.96 11.34
C ALA A 81 26.46 8.31 11.99
N TRP A 82 25.23 8.43 12.49
CA TRP A 82 24.77 9.63 13.18
C TRP A 82 25.51 9.84 14.51
N CYS A 83 25.63 8.80 15.33
CA CYS A 83 26.37 8.82 16.58
C CYS A 83 27.83 9.22 16.38
N ALA A 84 28.48 8.71 15.32
CA ALA A 84 29.85 9.08 14.98
C ALA A 84 29.97 10.55 14.56
N ARG A 85 29.01 11.07 13.79
CA ARG A 85 29.03 12.46 13.29
C ARG A 85 28.79 13.49 14.38
N GLU A 86 27.83 13.23 15.27
CA GLU A 86 27.43 14.18 16.34
C GLU A 86 28.17 13.92 17.66
N GLU A 87 29.07 12.95 17.69
CA GLU A 87 29.80 12.53 18.90
C GLU A 87 28.89 12.16 20.09
N ILE A 88 27.74 11.52 19.81
CA ILE A 88 26.76 11.08 20.80
C ILE A 88 26.65 9.57 20.89
N THR A 89 26.18 9.06 22.04
CA THR A 89 25.88 7.63 22.20
C THR A 89 24.54 7.26 21.54
N PRO A 90 24.31 5.98 21.17
CA PRO A 90 23.00 5.48 20.74
C PRO A 90 21.87 5.80 21.74
N ARG A 91 22.18 5.79 23.04
CA ARG A 91 21.20 6.15 24.07
C ARG A 91 20.81 7.63 24.00
N SER A 92 21.79 8.53 23.85
CA SER A 92 21.55 9.97 23.70
C SER A 92 20.77 10.26 22.42
N LEU A 93 21.14 9.62 21.29
CA LEU A 93 20.39 9.70 20.04
C LEU A 93 18.90 9.36 20.25
N GLY A 94 18.62 8.24 20.91
CA GLY A 94 17.25 7.79 21.17
C GLY A 94 16.46 8.62 22.19
N LYS A 95 17.12 9.51 22.96
CA LYS A 95 16.46 10.38 23.94
C LYS A 95 16.31 11.82 23.45
N GLU A 96 17.30 12.33 22.74
CA GLU A 96 17.48 13.76 22.50
C GLU A 96 17.32 14.13 21.01
N ARG A 97 17.45 13.16 20.11
CA ARG A 97 17.45 13.37 18.65
C ARG A 97 16.60 12.34 17.89
N PHE A 98 15.67 11.68 18.59
CA PHE A 98 14.96 10.53 18.02
C PHE A 98 14.09 10.89 16.81
N SER A 99 13.36 12.02 16.85
CA SER A 99 12.54 12.45 15.70
C SER A 99 13.40 12.72 14.46
N ALA A 100 14.47 13.51 14.60
CA ALA A 100 15.42 13.76 13.51
C ALA A 100 16.02 12.44 12.97
N TYR A 101 16.36 11.51 13.86
CA TYR A 101 16.79 10.16 13.49
C TYR A 101 15.77 9.39 12.65
N GLN A 102 14.49 9.45 13.02
CA GLN A 102 13.41 8.84 12.24
C GLN A 102 13.28 9.50 10.86
N GLN A 103 13.45 10.83 10.76
CA GLN A 103 13.41 11.53 9.48
C GLN A 103 14.54 11.11 8.53
N GLU A 104 15.80 11.03 8.98
CA GLU A 104 16.88 10.52 8.12
C GLU A 104 16.68 9.05 7.76
N LEU A 105 16.19 8.23 8.70
CA LEU A 105 15.90 6.82 8.42
C LEU A 105 14.91 6.72 7.26
N CYS A 106 13.84 7.52 7.27
CA CYS A 106 12.86 7.58 6.19
C CYS A 106 13.45 8.19 4.90
N LYS A 107 14.22 9.28 4.99
CA LYS A 107 14.93 9.89 3.85
C LYS A 107 15.84 8.88 3.13
N ARG A 108 16.40 7.91 3.86
CA ARG A 108 17.22 6.79 3.35
C ARG A 108 16.42 5.53 3.01
N ASP A 109 15.12 5.66 2.73
CA ASP A 109 14.20 4.57 2.38
C ASP A 109 14.01 3.48 3.47
N GLY A 110 14.26 3.84 4.72
CA GLY A 110 13.85 3.03 5.87
C GLY A 110 12.33 3.06 6.04
N PHE A 111 11.75 1.95 6.48
CA PHE A 111 10.31 1.86 6.75
C PHE A 111 9.99 2.01 8.23
N LEU A 112 9.11 2.96 8.52
CA LEU A 112 8.43 3.15 9.79
C LEU A 112 6.92 3.17 9.52
N LEU A 113 6.17 2.36 10.27
CA LEU A 113 4.73 2.24 10.11
C LEU A 113 4.05 3.56 10.50
N ASP A 114 3.20 4.08 9.61
CA ASP A 114 2.42 5.31 9.80
C ASP A 114 3.24 6.52 10.28
N PHE A 115 4.50 6.60 9.86
CA PHE A 115 5.37 7.73 10.16
C PHE A 115 5.38 8.71 8.99
N GLN A 116 4.98 9.94 9.28
CA GLN A 116 4.92 11.04 8.33
C GLN A 116 6.22 11.85 8.36
N ASN A 117 6.68 12.27 7.19
CA ASN A 117 7.72 13.27 7.02
C ASN A 117 7.21 14.62 7.52
N ASP A 118 7.94 15.24 8.42
CA ASP A 118 7.70 16.60 8.92
C ASP A 118 8.94 17.49 8.77
N ASP A 119 9.88 17.08 7.91
CA ASP A 119 11.12 17.79 7.67
C ASP A 119 10.85 19.19 7.08
N PRO A 120 11.09 20.29 7.83
CA PRO A 120 10.69 21.63 7.41
C PRO A 120 11.49 22.16 6.22
N VAL A 121 12.58 21.49 5.85
CA VAL A 121 13.35 21.84 4.64
C VAL A 121 12.87 21.09 3.39
N ASP A 122 11.95 20.13 3.52
CA ASP A 122 11.33 19.49 2.36
C ASP A 122 10.21 20.37 1.78
N LEU A 123 10.53 21.03 0.67
CA LEU A 123 9.65 21.94 -0.05
C LEU A 123 8.45 21.23 -0.67
N ALA A 124 8.50 19.90 -0.87
CA ALA A 124 7.38 19.15 -1.45
C ALA A 124 6.14 19.19 -0.55
N TRP A 125 6.32 19.30 0.77
CA TRP A 125 5.23 19.32 1.75
C TRP A 125 4.26 20.50 1.55
N ALA A 126 4.78 21.67 1.20
CA ALA A 126 3.99 22.88 0.97
C ALA A 126 3.58 23.06 -0.50
N ALA A 127 4.04 22.19 -1.39
CA ALA A 127 3.80 22.30 -2.82
C ALA A 127 2.35 21.97 -3.19
N THR A 128 1.87 22.57 -4.28
CA THR A 128 0.66 22.09 -4.96
C THR A 128 1.06 21.08 -6.01
N VAL A 129 0.55 19.85 -5.92
CA VAL A 129 0.85 18.80 -6.89
C VAL A 129 -0.26 18.64 -7.93
N SER A 130 0.15 18.42 -9.18
CA SER A 130 -0.73 18.01 -10.28
C SER A 130 -0.10 16.88 -11.06
N ALA A 131 -0.92 16.13 -11.80
CA ALA A 131 -0.46 15.03 -12.63
C ALA A 131 -1.17 15.05 -13.98
N SER A 132 -0.56 14.44 -14.99
CA SER A 132 -1.20 14.21 -16.29
C SER A 132 -2.46 13.34 -16.18
N SER A 133 -2.47 12.42 -15.22
CA SER A 133 -3.61 11.55 -14.93
C SER A 133 -3.47 10.94 -13.53
N SER A 134 -4.54 10.30 -13.06
CA SER A 134 -4.52 9.41 -11.89
C SER A 134 -5.37 8.20 -12.21
N HIS A 135 -4.97 7.03 -11.72
CA HIS A 135 -5.69 5.79 -11.97
C HIS A 135 -7.14 5.92 -11.47
N PRO A 136 -8.14 5.70 -12.34
CA PRO A 136 -9.54 5.71 -11.93
C PRO A 136 -9.80 4.61 -10.90
N LEU A 137 -10.83 4.76 -10.08
CA LEU A 137 -11.32 3.67 -9.24
C LEU A 137 -12.09 2.68 -10.12
N HIS A 138 -11.35 1.99 -10.99
CA HIS A 138 -11.84 1.05 -12.00
C HIS A 138 -10.82 -0.07 -12.18
N PHE A 139 -11.24 -1.30 -11.91
CA PHE A 139 -10.42 -2.50 -12.04
C PHE A 139 -11.13 -3.48 -12.98
N GLY A 140 -10.78 -3.46 -14.27
CA GLY A 140 -11.64 -4.05 -15.31
C GLY A 140 -11.19 -5.38 -15.93
N ASP A 141 -9.94 -5.78 -15.77
CA ASP A 141 -9.42 -6.99 -16.42
C ASP A 141 -9.85 -8.24 -15.65
N ALA A 142 -10.85 -8.97 -16.16
CA ALA A 142 -11.34 -10.19 -15.51
C ALA A 142 -10.25 -11.26 -15.37
N GLY A 143 -10.02 -11.74 -14.16
CA GLY A 143 -9.08 -12.81 -13.83
C GLY A 143 -9.80 -14.08 -13.41
N ALA A 144 -9.69 -14.41 -12.13
CA ALA A 144 -10.34 -15.59 -11.57
C ALA A 144 -11.82 -15.31 -11.27
N TRP A 145 -12.69 -16.27 -11.58
CA TRP A 145 -14.11 -16.23 -11.22
C TRP A 145 -14.35 -17.04 -9.94
N ILE A 146 -15.06 -16.44 -8.99
CA ILE A 146 -15.32 -17.03 -7.68
C ILE A 146 -16.83 -17.13 -7.45
N PRO A 147 -17.35 -18.32 -7.15
CA PRO A 147 -18.74 -18.47 -6.74
C PRO A 147 -19.02 -17.69 -5.46
N LEU A 148 -20.03 -16.81 -5.52
CA LEU A 148 -20.55 -16.07 -4.38
C LEU A 148 -21.44 -17.00 -3.56
N LEU A 149 -20.83 -17.77 -2.65
CA LEU A 149 -21.56 -18.70 -1.76
C LEU A 149 -21.84 -18.13 -0.37
N PHE A 150 -21.11 -17.10 0.03
CA PHE A 150 -21.23 -16.41 1.31
C PHE A 150 -20.98 -14.92 1.08
N PRO A 151 -21.36 -14.03 2.02
CA PRO A 151 -21.13 -12.61 1.86
C PRO A 151 -19.64 -12.28 1.70
N VAL A 152 -19.31 -11.50 0.68
CA VAL A 152 -17.95 -11.04 0.40
C VAL A 152 -17.89 -9.52 0.39
N ALA A 153 -16.74 -8.97 0.73
CA ALA A 153 -16.53 -7.53 0.88
C ALA A 153 -15.28 -7.03 0.16
N GLN A 154 -15.29 -5.76 -0.21
CA GLN A 154 -14.14 -5.06 -0.78
C GLN A 154 -14.01 -3.69 -0.11
N GLN A 155 -12.86 -3.49 0.52
CA GLN A 155 -12.45 -2.20 1.07
C GLN A 155 -11.67 -1.38 0.04
N PHE A 156 -11.90 -0.07 0.03
CA PHE A 156 -11.25 0.88 -0.87
C PHE A 156 -11.14 2.27 -0.21
N PRO A 157 -10.14 3.07 -0.60
CA PRO A 157 -10.09 4.49 -0.26
C PRO A 157 -11.06 5.26 -1.15
N ALA A 158 -11.96 6.04 -0.55
CA ALA A 158 -12.88 6.90 -1.27
C ALA A 158 -12.22 8.26 -1.52
N VAL A 159 -11.79 8.50 -2.76
CA VAL A 159 -11.20 9.78 -3.18
C VAL A 159 -11.92 10.28 -4.44
N PRO A 160 -12.59 11.44 -4.40
CA PRO A 160 -13.24 12.00 -5.57
C PRO A 160 -12.19 12.46 -6.59
N GLY A 161 -12.49 12.31 -7.89
CA GLY A 161 -11.63 12.80 -8.97
C GLY A 161 -11.62 14.33 -9.17
N GLY A 162 -12.38 15.06 -8.35
CA GLY A 162 -12.55 16.51 -8.41
C GLY A 162 -12.91 17.11 -7.05
N ASN A 163 -13.64 18.22 -7.03
CA ASN A 163 -13.97 18.99 -5.80
C ASN A 163 -15.12 18.36 -4.99
N GLY A 164 -15.03 17.06 -4.70
CA GLY A 164 -16.07 16.28 -4.03
C GLY A 164 -16.92 15.45 -4.98
N GLY A 165 -17.71 14.54 -4.43
CA GLY A 165 -18.64 13.71 -5.19
C GLY A 165 -19.53 12.87 -4.30
N GLU A 166 -20.54 12.26 -4.90
CA GLU A 166 -21.40 11.29 -4.25
C GLU A 166 -21.20 9.92 -4.91
N ILE A 167 -21.06 8.88 -4.09
CA ILE A 167 -21.10 7.50 -4.60
C ILE A 167 -22.57 7.16 -4.84
N LEU A 168 -22.96 7.21 -6.11
CA LEU A 168 -24.31 6.86 -6.58
C LEU A 168 -24.47 5.38 -6.89
N SER A 169 -23.38 4.75 -7.35
CA SER A 169 -23.37 3.35 -7.72
C SER A 169 -21.98 2.74 -7.60
N ILE A 170 -21.94 1.43 -7.40
CA ILE A 170 -20.73 0.61 -7.48
C ILE A 170 -20.97 -0.44 -8.56
N ASP A 171 -20.18 -0.40 -9.63
CA ASP A 171 -20.27 -1.38 -10.70
C ASP A 171 -19.39 -2.58 -10.35
N ILE A 172 -19.93 -3.79 -10.44
CA ILE A 172 -19.18 -5.02 -10.17
C ILE A 172 -19.34 -5.96 -11.37
N LEU A 173 -18.22 -6.52 -11.83
CA LEU A 173 -18.23 -7.52 -12.89
C LEU A 173 -18.64 -8.88 -12.34
N VAL A 174 -19.79 -9.37 -12.80
CA VAL A 174 -20.42 -10.60 -12.33
C VAL A 174 -20.73 -11.55 -13.48
N ARG A 175 -20.88 -12.83 -13.15
CA ARG A 175 -21.35 -13.88 -14.07
C ARG A 175 -22.50 -14.63 -13.44
N ASN A 176 -23.68 -14.52 -14.04
CA ASN A 176 -24.85 -15.31 -13.70
C ASN A 176 -24.99 -16.46 -14.70
N ALA A 177 -24.66 -17.68 -14.27
CA ALA A 177 -24.81 -18.88 -15.09
C ALA A 177 -26.20 -19.52 -14.99
N SER A 178 -27.11 -18.97 -14.17
CA SER A 178 -28.43 -19.53 -13.93
C SER A 178 -29.45 -19.13 -15.01
N GLY A 179 -30.61 -19.80 -14.97
CA GLY A 179 -31.74 -19.55 -15.86
C GLY A 179 -32.67 -18.42 -15.40
N SER A 180 -32.41 -17.81 -14.23
CA SER A 180 -33.19 -16.72 -13.66
C SER A 180 -32.34 -15.46 -13.48
N ASN A 181 -33.01 -14.31 -13.41
CA ASN A 181 -32.32 -13.08 -13.03
C ASN A 181 -31.91 -13.18 -11.55
N ALA A 182 -30.65 -12.88 -11.27
CA ALA A 182 -30.14 -12.82 -9.90
C ALA A 182 -30.31 -11.39 -9.36
N HIS A 183 -31.07 -11.25 -8.28
CA HIS A 183 -31.19 -10.00 -7.53
C HIS A 183 -30.14 -9.99 -6.42
N LEU A 184 -29.30 -8.96 -6.43
CA LEU A 184 -28.16 -8.85 -5.54
C LEU A 184 -28.38 -7.69 -4.58
N GLU A 185 -28.17 -7.97 -3.30
CA GLU A 185 -28.29 -6.98 -2.22
C GLU A 185 -27.00 -6.95 -1.40
N GLY A 186 -26.76 -5.82 -0.79
CA GLY A 186 -25.58 -5.60 0.04
C GLY A 186 -25.67 -4.26 0.77
N GLY A 187 -24.54 -3.87 1.35
CA GLY A 187 -24.42 -2.59 2.01
C GLY A 187 -23.02 -1.99 1.86
N VAL A 188 -22.91 -0.72 2.22
CA VAL A 188 -21.64 0.00 2.33
C VAL A 188 -21.45 0.39 3.78
N ARG A 189 -20.23 0.26 4.29
CA ARG A 189 -19.84 0.62 5.66
C ARG A 189 -18.54 1.39 5.66
N GLU A 190 -18.31 2.12 6.74
CA GLU A 190 -17.02 2.74 7.02
C GLU A 190 -16.02 1.73 7.60
N ALA A 191 -14.74 2.06 7.48
CA ALA A 191 -13.66 1.37 8.16
C ALA A 191 -12.75 2.39 8.86
N SER A 192 -12.25 2.03 10.04
CA SER A 192 -11.31 2.90 10.76
C SER A 192 -9.89 2.87 10.19
N ARG A 193 -9.56 1.80 9.47
CA ARG A 193 -8.22 1.52 8.92
C ARG A 193 -8.30 0.40 7.89
N LEU A 194 -7.22 0.22 7.12
CA LEU A 194 -7.09 -0.89 6.20
C LEU A 194 -7.15 -2.24 6.93
N GLY A 195 -7.97 -3.15 6.43
CA GLY A 195 -8.22 -4.47 7.00
C GLY A 195 -9.21 -4.49 8.16
N ASP A 196 -9.87 -3.37 8.46
CA ASP A 196 -10.99 -3.33 9.42
C ASP A 196 -12.32 -3.51 8.70
N PHE A 197 -13.00 -4.64 8.96
CA PHE A 197 -14.36 -4.94 8.53
C PHE A 197 -15.33 -5.06 9.72
N SER A 198 -14.96 -4.52 10.89
CA SER A 198 -15.70 -4.77 12.14
C SER A 198 -16.89 -3.85 12.38
N ARG A 199 -17.05 -2.77 11.60
CA ARG A 199 -18.19 -1.85 11.74
C ARG A 199 -19.50 -2.59 11.43
N PRO A 200 -20.50 -2.55 12.34
CA PRO A 200 -21.72 -3.32 12.19
C PRO A 200 -22.79 -2.60 11.34
N ASP A 201 -22.73 -1.27 11.26
CA ASP A 201 -23.80 -0.46 10.70
C ASP A 201 -23.54 -0.10 9.23
N ASP A 202 -24.56 -0.33 8.40
CA ASP A 202 -24.60 0.12 7.01
C ASP A 202 -24.85 1.63 6.95
N ILE A 203 -24.01 2.35 6.21
CA ILE A 203 -24.23 3.77 5.91
C ILE A 203 -25.12 3.95 4.67
N ALA A 204 -25.17 2.94 3.80
CA ALA A 204 -26.09 2.88 2.67
C ALA A 204 -26.34 1.42 2.28
N SER A 205 -27.52 1.17 1.72
CA SER A 205 -27.85 -0.10 1.08
C SER A 205 -27.41 -0.09 -0.39
N MET A 206 -27.15 -1.27 -0.95
CA MET A 206 -26.85 -1.41 -2.37
C MET A 206 -27.66 -2.53 -3.02
N LYS A 207 -28.19 -2.25 -4.23
CA LYS A 207 -29.03 -3.20 -4.97
C LYS A 207 -28.67 -3.24 -6.46
N GLY A 208 -28.56 -4.45 -7.00
CA GLY A 208 -28.26 -4.69 -8.42
C GLY A 208 -29.04 -5.89 -8.95
N THR A 209 -29.13 -6.03 -10.28
CA THR A 209 -29.73 -7.21 -10.90
C THR A 209 -28.86 -7.68 -12.06
N CYS A 210 -28.46 -8.95 -12.02
CA CYS A 210 -27.76 -9.60 -13.12
C CYS A 210 -28.75 -10.46 -13.92
N PRO A 211 -28.96 -10.19 -15.23
CA PRO A 211 -29.82 -11.04 -16.04
C PRO A 211 -29.33 -12.49 -16.11
N ALA A 212 -30.25 -13.42 -16.35
CA ALA A 212 -29.95 -14.84 -16.56
C ALA A 212 -28.92 -15.06 -17.68
N GLY A 213 -27.99 -16.00 -17.48
CA GLY A 213 -27.00 -16.40 -18.49
C GLY A 213 -25.97 -15.33 -18.92
N MET A 214 -25.87 -14.21 -18.19
CA MET A 214 -25.00 -13.08 -18.56
C MET A 214 -23.67 -13.06 -17.79
N THR A 215 -22.62 -12.61 -18.46
CA THR A 215 -21.39 -12.09 -17.84
C THR A 215 -21.31 -10.61 -18.14
N THR A 216 -21.53 -9.75 -17.14
CA THR A 216 -21.69 -8.32 -17.34
C THR A 216 -21.30 -7.52 -16.10
N TRP A 217 -21.00 -6.24 -16.30
CA TRP A 217 -21.00 -5.26 -15.23
C TRP A 217 -22.44 -5.05 -14.75
N VAL A 218 -22.64 -5.14 -13.44
CA VAL A 218 -23.89 -4.79 -12.77
C VAL A 218 -23.65 -3.55 -11.92
N SER A 219 -24.43 -2.50 -12.18
CA SER A 219 -24.46 -1.30 -11.36
C SER A 219 -25.31 -1.54 -10.13
N PHE A 220 -24.67 -1.53 -8.97
CA PHE A 220 -25.36 -1.55 -7.69
C PHE A 220 -25.70 -0.13 -7.28
N ILE A 221 -26.98 0.21 -7.29
CA ILE A 221 -27.47 1.53 -6.91
C ILE A 221 -27.36 1.69 -5.39
N ILE A 222 -26.78 2.80 -4.95
CA ILE A 222 -26.57 3.14 -3.55
C ILE A 222 -27.72 4.01 -3.04
N ASP A 223 -28.31 3.64 -1.90
CA ASP A 223 -29.38 4.40 -1.25
C ASP A 223 -29.22 4.43 0.29
N PRO A 224 -29.07 5.62 0.92
CA PRO A 224 -28.90 6.93 0.27
C PRO A 224 -27.52 7.08 -0.40
N PRO A 225 -27.37 7.97 -1.40
CA PRO A 225 -26.06 8.37 -1.92
C PRO A 225 -25.06 8.72 -0.83
N ILE A 226 -23.80 8.30 -0.99
CA ILE A 226 -22.75 8.55 0.02
C ILE A 226 -21.94 9.77 -0.40
N PRO A 227 -22.02 10.90 0.32
CA PRO A 227 -21.16 12.05 0.04
C PRO A 227 -19.71 11.76 0.46
N VAL A 228 -18.78 12.13 -0.41
CA VAL A 228 -17.33 12.03 -0.15
C VAL A 228 -16.70 13.38 -0.44
N GLU A 229 -16.20 14.01 0.61
CA GLU A 229 -15.44 15.25 0.49
C GLU A 229 -13.99 14.95 0.07
N PRO A 230 -13.31 15.87 -0.65
CA PRO A 230 -11.87 15.78 -0.80
C PRO A 230 -11.23 15.74 0.59
N PRO A 231 -10.38 14.75 0.90
CA PRO A 231 -9.82 14.64 2.24
C PRO A 231 -8.94 15.86 2.52
N ALA A 232 -9.10 16.48 3.69
CA ALA A 232 -8.23 17.57 4.15
C ALA A 232 -6.77 17.11 4.26
N ASP A 233 -6.56 15.82 4.50
CA ASP A 233 -5.27 15.14 4.48
C ASP A 233 -5.36 13.88 3.59
N LEU A 234 -4.76 13.94 2.40
CA LEU A 234 -4.77 12.84 1.42
C LEU A 234 -4.09 11.56 1.95
N SER A 235 -3.33 11.62 3.04
CA SER A 235 -2.79 10.42 3.69
C SER A 235 -3.85 9.61 4.45
N ARG A 236 -5.03 10.19 4.69
CA ARG A 236 -6.13 9.60 5.46
C ARG A 236 -7.47 9.79 4.72
N PRO A 237 -7.62 9.21 3.53
CA PRO A 237 -8.92 9.21 2.84
C PRO A 237 -9.98 8.50 3.69
N GLN A 238 -11.25 8.82 3.45
CA GLN A 238 -12.34 8.02 4.01
C GLN A 238 -12.19 6.58 3.48
N LEU A 239 -12.12 5.61 4.39
CA LEU A 239 -12.06 4.20 4.04
C LEU A 239 -13.47 3.62 4.11
N LEU A 240 -13.92 3.11 2.98
CA LEU A 240 -15.21 2.45 2.85
C LEU A 240 -14.99 0.99 2.47
N TRP A 241 -15.98 0.16 2.77
CA TRP A 241 -16.07 -1.15 2.17
C TRP A 241 -17.52 -1.44 1.81
N PHE A 242 -17.71 -2.04 0.66
CA PHE A 242 -18.99 -2.62 0.30
C PHE A 242 -18.95 -4.12 0.55
N TYR A 243 -20.13 -4.70 0.76
CA TYR A 243 -20.32 -6.14 0.73
C TYR A 243 -21.53 -6.51 -0.11
N ILE A 244 -21.50 -7.72 -0.66
CA ILE A 244 -22.58 -8.30 -1.45
C ILE A 244 -22.93 -9.67 -0.88
N ASN A 245 -24.23 -9.94 -0.80
CA ASN A 245 -24.77 -11.22 -0.33
C ASN A 245 -24.98 -12.19 -1.50
N PRO A 246 -24.83 -13.50 -1.27
CA PRO A 246 -25.21 -14.51 -2.26
C PRO A 246 -26.72 -14.41 -2.56
N PRO A 247 -27.14 -14.45 -3.85
CA PRO A 247 -28.56 -14.43 -4.19
C PRO A 247 -29.24 -15.74 -3.73
N PRO A 248 -30.51 -15.70 -3.30
CA PRO A 248 -31.21 -16.91 -2.87
C PRO A 248 -31.38 -17.91 -4.03
N GLY A 249 -30.81 -19.11 -3.88
CA GLY A 249 -31.05 -20.24 -4.81
C GLY A 249 -30.33 -20.17 -6.16
N ASP A 250 -29.59 -19.09 -6.44
CA ASP A 250 -28.81 -18.91 -7.67
C ASP A 250 -27.30 -18.92 -7.34
N VAL A 251 -26.48 -19.46 -8.25
CA VAL A 251 -25.01 -19.36 -8.15
C VAL A 251 -24.54 -18.26 -9.09
N LEU A 252 -24.07 -17.17 -8.50
CA LEU A 252 -23.46 -16.05 -9.20
C LEU A 252 -21.96 -16.03 -8.90
N ASP A 253 -21.14 -15.82 -9.92
CA ASP A 253 -19.71 -15.64 -9.74
C ASP A 253 -19.33 -14.17 -9.77
N VAL A 254 -18.34 -13.80 -8.96
CA VAL A 254 -17.69 -12.50 -8.98
C VAL A 254 -16.27 -12.65 -9.52
N SER A 255 -15.80 -11.66 -10.28
CA SER A 255 -14.43 -11.68 -10.82
C SER A 255 -13.43 -11.00 -9.89
N ILE A 256 -12.27 -11.62 -9.70
CA ILE A 256 -11.06 -10.96 -9.20
C ILE A 256 -10.19 -10.57 -10.39
N GLY A 257 -9.63 -9.37 -10.36
CA GLY A 257 -8.84 -8.86 -11.46
C GLY A 257 -7.61 -9.68 -11.81
N LYS A 258 -7.33 -9.81 -13.10
CA LYS A 258 -6.15 -10.46 -13.67
C LYS A 258 -4.90 -9.63 -13.36
N ASP A 259 -3.84 -10.27 -12.85
CA ASP A 259 -2.58 -9.61 -12.47
C ASP A 259 -2.71 -8.52 -11.38
N ILE A 260 -3.93 -8.30 -10.86
CA ILE A 260 -4.27 -7.45 -9.71
C ILE A 260 -3.97 -8.15 -8.39
N ASP A 261 -2.95 -9.00 -8.37
CA ASP A 261 -2.35 -9.43 -7.11
C ASP A 261 -1.80 -8.17 -6.44
N HIS A 262 -2.66 -7.56 -5.61
CA HIS A 262 -2.41 -6.49 -4.64
C HIS A 262 -2.24 -5.10 -5.25
N TYR A 263 -3.29 -4.27 -5.16
CA TYR A 263 -3.10 -2.83 -5.10
C TYR A 263 -2.99 -2.40 -3.63
N PRO A 264 -2.02 -1.53 -3.27
CA PRO A 264 -1.97 -0.99 -1.91
C PRO A 264 -3.24 -0.19 -1.62
N GLY A 265 -3.74 -0.22 -0.38
CA GLY A 265 -4.98 0.47 -0.01
C GLY A 265 -6.27 -0.32 -0.23
N PHE A 266 -6.21 -1.51 -0.82
CA PHE A 266 -7.39 -2.35 -1.06
C PHE A 266 -7.32 -3.66 -0.27
N ARG A 267 -8.46 -4.12 0.25
CA ARG A 267 -8.56 -5.39 0.98
C ARG A 267 -9.86 -6.09 0.62
N GLY A 268 -9.78 -7.37 0.30
CA GLY A 268 -10.94 -8.25 0.27
C GLY A 268 -11.29 -8.75 1.67
N GLY A 269 -12.58 -8.92 1.93
CA GLY A 269 -13.13 -9.50 3.15
C GLY A 269 -14.20 -10.55 2.84
N PHE A 270 -14.55 -11.33 3.85
CA PHE A 270 -15.64 -12.30 3.78
C PHE A 270 -16.31 -12.41 5.15
N PHE A 271 -17.56 -12.85 5.18
CA PHE A 271 -18.26 -13.15 6.42
C PHE A 271 -17.98 -14.60 6.85
N ASP A 272 -17.39 -14.76 8.03
CA ASP A 272 -17.16 -16.06 8.66
C ASP A 272 -18.40 -16.44 9.46
N GLU A 273 -19.17 -17.40 8.95
CA GLU A 273 -20.43 -17.83 9.57
C GLU A 273 -20.22 -18.48 10.93
N ASP A 274 -19.17 -19.30 11.08
CA ASP A 274 -18.84 -20.02 12.32
C ASP A 274 -18.49 -19.05 13.45
N ALA A 275 -17.72 -18.00 13.13
CA ALA A 275 -17.34 -16.96 14.07
C ALA A 275 -18.36 -15.80 14.12
N SER A 276 -19.34 -15.79 13.22
CA SER A 276 -20.34 -14.71 13.06
C SER A 276 -19.68 -13.32 12.96
N GLU A 277 -18.58 -13.21 12.22
CA GLU A 277 -17.82 -11.97 12.08
C GLU A 277 -17.25 -11.78 10.68
N TRP A 278 -17.03 -10.52 10.28
CA TRP A 278 -16.29 -10.22 9.07
C TRP A 278 -14.78 -10.41 9.27
N ARG A 279 -14.14 -11.07 8.31
CA ARG A 279 -12.70 -11.32 8.31
C ARG A 279 -12.04 -10.81 7.04
N VAL A 280 -10.79 -10.36 7.16
CA VAL A 280 -9.95 -10.05 6.01
C VAL A 280 -9.60 -11.35 5.29
N ALA A 281 -9.77 -11.40 3.97
CA ALA A 281 -9.35 -12.55 3.17
C ALA A 281 -7.80 -12.68 3.18
N ARG A 282 -7.25 -13.78 3.72
CA ARG A 282 -5.79 -14.02 3.80
C ARG A 282 -5.40 -15.41 3.30
N THR A 283 -4.41 -15.48 2.42
CA THR A 283 -3.85 -16.63 1.66
C THR A 283 -3.74 -18.04 2.29
N HIS A 284 -4.01 -18.23 3.59
CA HIS A 284 -3.80 -19.49 4.30
C HIS A 284 -4.96 -19.92 5.20
N ASP A 285 -6.11 -19.27 5.12
CA ASP A 285 -7.27 -19.66 5.92
C ASP A 285 -7.76 -21.04 5.39
N LYS A 286 -7.75 -22.06 6.27
CA LYS A 286 -7.89 -23.48 5.89
C LYS A 286 -9.36 -23.89 5.71
N SER A 287 -9.99 -23.49 4.62
CA SER A 287 -11.20 -24.18 4.14
C SER A 287 -11.10 -24.50 2.65
N PRO A 288 -11.76 -25.56 2.14
CA PRO A 288 -11.69 -25.98 0.73
C PRO A 288 -12.12 -24.89 -0.28
N PHE A 289 -12.82 -23.84 0.17
CA PHE A 289 -13.16 -22.66 -0.62
C PHE A 289 -11.99 -21.67 -0.83
N PHE A 290 -10.93 -21.78 -0.02
CA PHE A 290 -9.88 -20.78 0.12
C PHE A 290 -8.72 -20.93 -0.88
N THR A 291 -8.63 -22.06 -1.59
CA THR A 291 -7.53 -22.31 -2.52
C THR A 291 -7.57 -21.48 -3.80
N THR A 292 -8.70 -20.85 -4.14
CA THR A 292 -8.83 -20.00 -5.35
C THR A 292 -9.19 -18.55 -5.02
N ALA A 293 -10.09 -18.33 -4.05
CA ALA A 293 -10.56 -16.99 -3.67
C ALA A 293 -9.58 -16.21 -2.79
N VAL A 294 -8.80 -16.92 -1.99
CA VAL A 294 -8.02 -16.32 -0.91
C VAL A 294 -6.52 -16.27 -1.22
N LYS A 295 -6.07 -16.99 -2.25
CA LYS A 295 -4.69 -16.90 -2.76
C LYS A 295 -4.33 -15.52 -3.33
N SER A 296 -5.30 -14.68 -3.69
CA SER A 296 -5.04 -13.41 -4.40
C SER A 296 -5.01 -12.15 -3.51
N ARG A 297 -5.54 -12.17 -2.27
CA ARG A 297 -5.89 -10.93 -1.51
C ARG A 297 -6.47 -9.84 -2.45
N GLY A 298 -7.20 -10.27 -3.47
CA GLY A 298 -7.32 -9.54 -4.73
C GLY A 298 -8.33 -8.41 -4.65
N VAL A 299 -8.22 -7.49 -5.60
CA VAL A 299 -9.24 -6.48 -5.83
C VAL A 299 -10.32 -7.08 -6.73
N PHE A 300 -11.59 -6.97 -6.33
CA PHE A 300 -12.69 -7.33 -7.22
C PHE A 300 -12.59 -6.54 -8.52
N CYS A 301 -13.12 -7.10 -9.59
CA CYS A 301 -13.37 -6.31 -10.77
C CYS A 301 -14.54 -5.37 -10.48
N PHE A 302 -14.24 -4.18 -9.99
CA PHE A 302 -15.23 -3.17 -9.62
C PHE A 302 -14.84 -1.79 -10.12
N SER A 303 -15.83 -0.91 -10.22
CA SER A 303 -15.68 0.46 -10.66
C SER A 303 -16.59 1.38 -9.85
N ILE A 304 -16.11 2.58 -9.53
CA ILE A 304 -16.92 3.65 -8.95
C ILE A 304 -16.73 4.90 -9.82
N PRO A 305 -17.70 5.24 -10.68
CA PRO A 305 -17.59 6.38 -11.59
C PRO A 305 -17.30 7.69 -10.85
N GLY A 306 -16.34 8.47 -11.34
CA GLY A 306 -15.97 9.78 -10.77
C GLY A 306 -14.99 9.72 -9.60
N PHE A 307 -14.55 8.53 -9.18
CA PHE A 307 -13.57 8.34 -8.11
C PHE A 307 -12.22 7.86 -8.64
N ILE A 308 -11.17 8.12 -7.87
CA ILE A 308 -9.77 7.78 -8.21
C ILE A 308 -9.16 6.89 -7.14
N ALA A 309 -8.32 5.94 -7.55
CA ALA A 309 -7.68 4.98 -6.63
C ALA A 309 -6.36 5.50 -6.05
N PHE A 310 -5.59 6.25 -6.84
CA PHE A 310 -4.20 6.63 -6.54
C PHE A 310 -3.94 8.11 -6.89
N PRO A 311 -4.43 9.07 -6.08
CA PRO A 311 -4.31 10.51 -6.33
C PRO A 311 -2.86 11.02 -6.30
N ALA A 312 -2.59 12.09 -7.06
CA ALA A 312 -1.28 12.76 -7.12
C ALA A 312 -0.77 13.25 -5.75
N GLY A 313 -1.68 13.71 -4.88
CA GLY A 313 -1.34 14.17 -3.52
C GLY A 313 -0.69 13.12 -2.63
N ASN A 314 -0.86 11.83 -2.93
CA ASN A 314 -0.14 10.78 -2.22
C ASN A 314 1.38 10.87 -2.38
N ALA A 315 1.87 11.48 -3.46
CA ALA A 315 3.30 11.61 -3.70
C ALA A 315 3.96 12.70 -2.83
N ILE A 316 3.20 13.58 -2.16
CA ILE A 316 3.76 14.69 -1.37
C ILE A 316 3.21 14.77 0.07
N ASN A 317 2.40 13.80 0.49
CA ASN A 317 1.75 13.79 1.81
C ASN A 317 2.68 13.38 2.98
N GLY A 318 3.98 13.22 2.72
CA GLY A 318 5.01 12.86 3.69
C GLY A 318 5.08 11.38 4.07
N TYR A 319 4.22 10.50 3.56
CA TYR A 319 4.37 9.06 3.77
C TYR A 319 5.15 8.45 2.61
N ARG A 320 6.04 7.51 2.92
CA ARG A 320 6.87 6.85 1.91
C ARG A 320 6.35 5.48 1.48
N ARG A 321 5.38 4.90 2.20
CA ARG A 321 4.87 3.53 1.98
C ARG A 321 3.39 3.44 2.35
N PRO A 322 2.66 2.42 1.84
CA PRO A 322 1.31 2.15 2.30
C PRO A 322 1.31 1.90 3.81
N GLY A 323 0.43 2.61 4.51
CA GLY A 323 0.26 2.52 5.95
C GLY A 323 -1.01 1.77 6.34
N THR A 324 -1.52 2.04 7.54
CA THR A 324 -2.85 1.58 7.96
C THR A 324 -3.98 2.47 7.44
N HIS A 325 -3.66 3.66 6.92
CA HIS A 325 -4.67 4.66 6.53
C HIS A 325 -5.00 4.72 5.03
N GLY A 326 -4.22 4.07 4.15
CA GLY A 326 -4.47 4.15 2.72
C GLY A 326 -3.39 3.54 1.84
N SER A 327 -3.54 3.73 0.53
CA SER A 327 -2.61 3.22 -0.49
C SER A 327 -1.25 3.93 -0.44
N ASN A 328 -1.25 5.22 -0.11
CA ASN A 328 -0.10 6.11 -0.19
C ASN A 328 0.69 5.94 -1.49
N LEU A 329 -0.02 5.98 -2.62
CA LEU A 329 0.58 5.79 -3.94
C LEU A 329 -0.12 6.73 -4.90
N TRP A 330 0.64 7.53 -5.65
CA TRP A 330 0.15 8.06 -6.92
C TRP A 330 0.42 7.01 -8.00
N MET A 331 -0.55 6.80 -8.88
CA MET A 331 -0.42 5.93 -10.03
C MET A 331 -1.09 6.57 -11.23
N SER A 332 -0.43 6.55 -12.38
CA SER A 332 -0.98 7.08 -13.63
C SER A 332 -2.13 6.21 -14.16
N ASP A 333 -3.03 6.80 -14.94
CA ASP A 333 -4.06 6.08 -15.67
C ASP A 333 -3.44 5.23 -16.81
N PRO A 334 -3.58 3.89 -16.79
CA PRO A 334 -3.04 3.03 -17.83
C PRO A 334 -3.69 3.25 -19.21
N ALA A 335 -4.86 3.90 -19.29
CA ALA A 335 -5.55 4.20 -20.54
C ALA A 335 -4.94 5.40 -21.30
N GLN A 336 -4.20 6.28 -20.63
CA GLN A 336 -3.68 7.52 -21.23
C GLN A 336 -2.33 7.35 -21.96
N GLY A 337 -1.63 6.22 -21.76
CA GLY A 337 -0.34 5.95 -22.38
C GLY A 337 0.80 6.89 -21.91
N PHE A 338 2.03 6.65 -22.35
CA PHE A 338 3.18 7.53 -22.03
C PHE A 338 3.35 8.65 -23.08
N PRO A 339 3.91 9.82 -22.73
CA PRO A 339 4.44 10.17 -21.41
C PRO A 339 3.35 10.55 -20.40
N GLN A 340 3.61 10.24 -19.13
CA GLN A 340 2.83 10.69 -17.98
C GLN A 340 3.71 11.57 -17.10
N TRP A 341 3.16 12.50 -16.32
CA TRP A 341 3.97 13.41 -15.51
C TRP A 341 3.32 13.72 -14.16
N LEU A 342 4.19 14.10 -13.22
CA LEU A 342 3.85 14.66 -11.92
C LEU A 342 4.58 16.00 -11.79
N GLU A 343 3.86 17.08 -11.48
CA GLU A 343 4.40 18.43 -11.32
C GLU A 343 4.09 18.95 -9.92
N LEU A 344 5.12 19.44 -9.25
CA LEU A 344 5.05 20.11 -7.95
C LEU A 344 5.28 21.60 -8.19
N ASP A 345 4.27 22.40 -7.92
CA ASP A 345 4.35 23.86 -7.87
C ASP A 345 4.73 24.30 -6.46
N LEU A 346 5.93 24.85 -6.31
CA LEU A 346 6.46 25.27 -5.02
C LEU A 346 5.88 26.62 -4.56
N GLY A 347 5.06 27.28 -5.39
CA GLY A 347 4.43 28.57 -5.10
C GLY A 347 5.36 29.77 -5.29
N GLU A 348 6.62 29.66 -4.88
CA GLU A 348 7.66 30.67 -5.10
C GLU A 348 8.99 30.04 -5.55
N VAL A 349 9.97 30.88 -5.88
CA VAL A 349 11.29 30.40 -6.32
C VAL A 349 12.11 29.98 -5.11
N HIS A 350 12.54 28.72 -5.09
CA HIS A 350 13.44 28.18 -4.08
C HIS A 350 14.77 27.74 -4.67
N ALA A 351 15.79 27.77 -3.82
CA ALA A 351 17.08 27.15 -4.08
C ALA A 351 16.97 25.63 -3.83
N ILE A 352 17.05 24.84 -4.89
CA ILE A 352 16.94 23.37 -4.85
C ILE A 352 18.32 22.76 -4.99
N THR A 353 18.67 21.86 -4.08
CA THR A 353 19.93 21.11 -4.05
C THR A 353 19.76 19.65 -4.46
N GLU A 354 18.66 19.01 -4.07
CA GLU A 354 18.39 17.60 -4.37
C GLU A 354 16.88 17.26 -4.43
N ILE A 355 16.54 16.32 -5.31
CA ILE A 355 15.18 15.80 -5.48
C ILE A 355 15.23 14.29 -5.22
N HIS A 356 14.41 13.81 -4.28
CA HIS A 356 14.34 12.40 -3.92
C HIS A 356 13.03 11.81 -4.41
N LEU A 357 13.10 10.62 -4.99
CA LEU A 357 11.95 9.87 -5.49
C LEU A 357 11.91 8.50 -4.81
N ALA A 358 10.75 8.16 -4.24
CA ALA A 358 10.42 6.80 -3.83
C ALA A 358 9.43 6.20 -4.83
N LEU A 359 9.90 5.28 -5.65
CA LEU A 359 9.19 4.74 -6.81
C LEU A 359 8.51 3.40 -6.52
N ASP A 360 7.46 3.05 -7.26
CA ASP A 360 6.77 1.77 -7.05
C ASP A 360 7.60 0.57 -7.51
N ASN A 361 8.26 -0.08 -6.57
CA ASN A 361 9.03 -1.29 -6.81
C ASN A 361 8.26 -2.58 -6.48
N GLY A 362 6.92 -2.54 -6.47
CA GLY A 362 6.08 -3.73 -6.27
C GLY A 362 6.03 -4.18 -4.80
N LEU A 363 5.95 -3.24 -3.85
CA LEU A 363 5.84 -3.57 -2.41
C LEU A 363 4.58 -4.39 -2.07
N ASP A 364 3.59 -4.33 -2.94
CA ASP A 364 2.35 -5.08 -2.90
C ASP A 364 2.54 -6.56 -3.29
N LYS A 365 3.64 -6.91 -3.98
CA LYS A 365 3.91 -8.29 -4.40
C LYS A 365 4.47 -9.13 -3.26
N ALA A 366 3.92 -10.33 -3.11
CA ALA A 366 4.37 -11.30 -2.13
C ALA A 366 5.79 -11.79 -2.47
N TYR A 367 6.69 -11.77 -1.47
CA TYR A 367 8.04 -12.28 -1.67
C TYR A 367 8.02 -13.83 -1.71
N PRO A 368 8.53 -14.46 -2.77
CA PRO A 368 8.32 -15.90 -3.03
C PRO A 368 8.96 -16.83 -1.99
N HIS A 369 10.05 -16.41 -1.33
CA HIS A 369 10.71 -17.22 -0.29
C HIS A 369 9.92 -17.37 1.03
N ALA A 370 8.80 -16.68 1.19
CA ALA A 370 7.91 -16.83 2.34
C ALA A 370 6.80 -17.88 2.15
N TYR A 371 6.72 -18.53 0.98
CA TYR A 371 5.64 -19.45 0.62
C TYR A 371 6.19 -20.85 0.29
N ILE A 372 5.77 -21.85 1.06
CA ILE A 372 5.92 -23.26 0.74
C ILE A 372 4.60 -23.70 0.10
N GLY A 373 4.56 -23.81 -1.24
CA GLY A 373 3.40 -24.27 -2.01
C GLY A 373 3.48 -23.88 -3.49
N ASP A 374 2.60 -24.45 -4.32
CA ASP A 374 2.55 -24.36 -5.81
C ASP A 374 2.31 -22.95 -6.41
N TYR A 375 2.65 -21.88 -5.69
CA TYR A 375 2.68 -20.54 -6.26
C TYR A 375 3.83 -20.50 -7.28
N GLN A 376 3.51 -20.28 -8.56
CA GLN A 376 4.51 -19.86 -9.54
C GLN A 376 5.13 -18.58 -8.99
N PRO A 377 6.36 -18.60 -8.46
CA PRO A 377 6.96 -17.38 -7.95
C PRO A 377 7.04 -16.44 -9.14
N TRP A 378 6.68 -15.17 -8.92
CA TRP A 378 7.22 -14.09 -9.74
C TRP A 378 8.69 -14.44 -10.02
N PRO A 379 9.17 -14.42 -11.29
CA PRO A 379 10.55 -14.78 -11.56
C PRO A 379 11.39 -13.94 -10.61
N SER A 380 12.07 -14.57 -9.66
CA SER A 380 12.45 -14.00 -8.37
C SER A 380 13.50 -12.88 -8.46
N TYR A 381 13.74 -12.44 -9.69
CA TYR A 381 14.76 -11.55 -10.22
C TYR A 381 14.22 -10.61 -11.32
N GLY A 382 12.90 -10.49 -11.51
CA GLY A 382 12.28 -9.61 -12.50
C GLY A 382 12.21 -8.15 -12.05
N ARG A 383 12.27 -7.21 -13.00
CA ARG A 383 12.06 -5.78 -12.72
C ARG A 383 10.58 -5.53 -12.41
N PRO A 384 10.23 -4.83 -11.31
CA PRO A 384 8.83 -4.55 -10.98
C PRO A 384 8.14 -3.75 -12.10
N PRO A 385 7.04 -4.24 -12.71
CA PRO A 385 6.50 -3.71 -13.96
C PRO A 385 6.08 -2.24 -13.90
N ARG A 386 5.53 -1.81 -12.75
CA ARG A 386 5.07 -0.43 -12.49
C ARG A 386 6.19 0.51 -12.03
N CYS A 387 7.40 0.01 -11.80
CA CYS A 387 8.52 0.87 -11.45
C CYS A 387 8.91 1.71 -12.68
N PRO A 388 8.92 3.05 -12.57
CA PRO A 388 9.44 3.91 -13.62
C PRO A 388 10.83 3.47 -14.08
N ARG A 389 10.93 3.17 -15.37
CA ARG A 389 12.16 2.74 -16.02
C ARG A 389 12.89 3.92 -16.65
N ASP A 390 12.17 4.71 -17.42
CA ASP A 390 12.71 5.84 -18.17
C ASP A 390 11.91 7.09 -17.81
N PHE A 391 12.60 8.11 -17.26
CA PHE A 391 11.97 9.36 -16.89
C PHE A 391 12.98 10.51 -16.84
N ASP A 392 12.48 11.72 -17.03
CA ASP A 392 13.25 12.96 -16.93
C ASP A 392 12.80 13.75 -15.70
N VAL A 393 13.77 14.38 -15.04
CA VAL A 393 13.51 15.33 -13.97
C VAL A 393 13.81 16.71 -14.52
N MET A 394 12.80 17.57 -14.46
CA MET A 394 12.79 18.92 -14.96
C MET A 394 12.57 19.88 -13.80
N VAL A 395 13.11 21.09 -13.93
CA VAL A 395 12.80 22.22 -13.06
C VAL A 395 12.38 23.41 -13.91
N ILE A 396 11.51 24.26 -13.38
CA ILE A 396 11.15 25.53 -14.04
C ILE A 396 11.95 26.66 -13.43
N GLU A 397 12.99 27.11 -14.15
CA GLU A 397 13.92 28.18 -13.77
C GLU A 397 13.62 29.41 -14.64
N GLY A 398 13.22 30.54 -14.03
CA GLY A 398 12.90 31.76 -14.77
C GLY A 398 11.80 31.58 -15.83
N GLY A 399 10.82 30.71 -15.56
CA GLY A 399 9.73 30.39 -16.48
C GLY A 399 10.09 29.45 -17.63
N LYS A 400 11.31 28.90 -17.66
CA LYS A 400 11.76 27.94 -18.67
C LYS A 400 11.93 26.56 -18.06
N GLU A 401 11.40 25.53 -18.72
CA GLU A 401 11.69 24.15 -18.38
C GLU A 401 13.16 23.83 -18.68
N LYS A 402 13.85 23.30 -17.68
CA LYS A 402 15.25 22.87 -17.75
C LYS A 402 15.35 21.44 -17.25
N GLN A 403 15.88 20.57 -18.08
CA GLN A 403 16.16 19.20 -17.69
C GLN A 403 17.38 19.16 -16.76
N VAL A 404 17.23 18.56 -15.58
CA VAL A 404 18.30 18.41 -14.59
C VAL A 404 18.79 16.98 -14.48
N ALA A 405 17.98 16.00 -14.89
CA ALA A 405 18.41 14.60 -15.02
C ALA A 405 17.59 13.83 -16.07
N ALA A 406 18.23 12.81 -16.64
CA ALA A 406 17.62 11.75 -17.44
C ALA A 406 17.96 10.41 -16.80
N ILE A 407 16.95 9.69 -16.34
CA ILE A 407 17.09 8.35 -15.76
C ILE A 407 16.59 7.36 -16.79
N ARG A 408 17.37 6.32 -17.09
CA ARG A 408 17.03 5.29 -18.08
C ARG A 408 17.32 3.91 -17.53
N GLY A 409 16.48 2.92 -17.87
CA GLY A 409 16.65 1.54 -17.42
C GLY A 409 16.52 1.32 -15.92
N ASN A 410 15.87 2.24 -15.19
CA ASN A 410 15.72 2.16 -13.74
C ASN A 410 14.86 0.96 -13.30
N TYR A 411 15.24 0.39 -12.17
CA TYR A 411 14.49 -0.61 -11.43
C TYR A 411 14.62 -0.39 -9.92
N GLN A 412 15.28 0.69 -9.50
CA GLN A 412 15.49 1.04 -8.10
C GLN A 412 14.31 1.83 -7.58
N ARG A 413 13.97 1.59 -6.31
CA ARG A 413 12.94 2.32 -5.58
C ARG A 413 13.37 3.74 -5.26
N ASN A 414 14.55 3.90 -4.67
CA ASN A 414 15.02 5.19 -4.16
C ASN A 414 15.97 5.83 -5.18
N VAL A 415 15.56 6.94 -5.78
CA VAL A 415 16.36 7.71 -6.74
C VAL A 415 16.61 9.10 -6.17
N VAL A 416 17.89 9.51 -6.12
CA VAL A 416 18.28 10.84 -5.65
C VAL A 416 18.93 11.58 -6.80
N VAL A 417 18.34 12.71 -7.19
CA VAL A 417 18.85 13.61 -8.22
C VAL A 417 19.47 14.82 -7.54
N LYS A 418 20.79 14.95 -7.63
CA LYS A 418 21.52 16.12 -7.14
C LYS A 418 21.60 17.17 -8.24
N VAL A 419 21.12 18.38 -7.97
CA VAL A 419 20.99 19.43 -9.00
C VAL A 419 21.95 20.61 -8.82
N GLY A 420 22.67 20.68 -7.70
CA GLY A 420 23.78 21.62 -7.53
C GLY A 420 23.37 23.09 -7.32
N ASN A 421 22.28 23.31 -6.58
CA ASN A 421 21.75 24.63 -6.19
C ASN A 421 21.13 25.43 -7.36
N ILE A 422 19.99 24.95 -7.85
CA ILE A 422 19.23 25.60 -8.93
C ILE A 422 18.05 26.38 -8.34
N SER A 423 17.83 27.60 -8.81
CA SER A 423 16.68 28.42 -8.43
C SER A 423 15.47 28.08 -9.30
N ALA A 424 14.45 27.44 -8.74
CA ALA A 424 13.27 27.03 -9.50
C ALA A 424 11.97 27.21 -8.69
N SER A 425 10.88 27.47 -9.38
CA SER A 425 9.54 27.54 -8.77
C SER A 425 8.74 26.24 -8.89
N LYS A 426 9.20 25.30 -9.71
CA LYS A 426 8.51 24.03 -9.92
C LYS A 426 9.49 22.89 -10.19
N VAL A 427 9.07 21.69 -9.82
CA VAL A 427 9.72 20.42 -10.18
C VAL A 427 8.74 19.57 -10.96
N LYS A 428 9.15 19.04 -12.10
CA LYS A 428 8.31 18.18 -12.94
C LYS A 428 9.04 16.91 -13.31
N ILE A 429 8.41 15.77 -13.07
CA ILE A 429 8.95 14.46 -13.42
C ILE A 429 8.13 13.92 -14.57
N VAL A 430 8.78 13.66 -15.71
CA VAL A 430 8.14 13.17 -16.94
C VAL A 430 8.54 11.72 -17.14
N PHE A 431 7.58 10.82 -16.99
CA PHE A 431 7.72 9.37 -17.12
C PHE A 431 7.44 8.92 -18.54
N HIS A 432 8.41 8.25 -19.16
CA HIS A 432 8.36 7.79 -20.54
C HIS A 432 8.08 6.30 -20.67
N ALA A 433 8.42 5.49 -19.66
CA ALA A 433 8.16 4.06 -19.65
C ALA A 433 8.24 3.45 -18.24
N GLY A 434 7.39 2.45 -17.99
CA GLY A 434 7.56 1.46 -16.90
C GLY A 434 8.45 0.28 -17.32
N ASN A 435 8.57 -0.72 -16.45
CA ASN A 435 9.30 -1.98 -16.70
C ASN A 435 8.41 -3.09 -17.28
N GLY A 436 7.20 -2.76 -17.73
CA GLY A 436 6.27 -3.71 -18.38
C GLY A 436 4.80 -3.37 -18.18
N ALA A 437 4.47 -2.55 -17.18
CA ALA A 437 3.13 -2.02 -16.98
C ALA A 437 2.86 -0.79 -17.87
N LYS A 438 1.58 -0.53 -18.14
CA LYS A 438 1.12 0.67 -18.88
C LYS A 438 1.04 1.89 -17.97
N GLU A 439 0.94 1.63 -16.67
CA GLU A 439 0.94 2.59 -15.59
C GLU A 439 2.25 2.58 -14.81
N ILE A 440 2.55 3.70 -14.13
CA ILE A 440 3.67 3.82 -13.20
C ILE A 440 3.19 4.31 -11.84
N GLY A 441 3.95 4.00 -10.79
CA GLY A 441 3.65 4.41 -9.43
C GLY A 441 4.78 5.22 -8.76
N VAL A 442 4.40 6.21 -7.97
CA VAL A 442 5.31 7.01 -7.11
C VAL A 442 4.73 7.09 -5.70
N TYR A 443 5.52 6.65 -4.72
CA TYR A 443 5.17 6.71 -3.31
C TYR A 443 5.47 8.07 -2.69
N GLU A 444 6.55 8.73 -3.09
CA GLU A 444 6.96 10.00 -2.49
C GLU A 444 7.89 10.77 -3.43
N VAL A 445 7.76 12.10 -3.43
CA VAL A 445 8.70 13.07 -3.98
C VAL A 445 9.07 14.02 -2.85
N ARG A 446 10.37 14.22 -2.63
CA ARG A 446 10.90 15.24 -1.72
C ARG A 446 11.79 16.21 -2.47
N VAL A 447 11.77 17.48 -2.09
CA VAL A 447 12.53 18.55 -2.74
C VAL A 447 13.26 19.34 -1.66
N TYR A 448 14.58 19.34 -1.72
CA TYR A 448 15.48 20.01 -0.76
C TYR A 448 16.40 21.00 -1.45
#